data_AF-G7UN53-F1
#
_entry.id   AF-G7UN53-F1
#
_cell.length_a   1.000
_cell.length_b   1.000
_cell.length_c   1.000
_cell.angle_alpha   90.00
_cell.angle_beta   90.00
_cell.angle_gamma   90.00
#
_symmetry.space_group_name_H-M   'P 1'
#
loop_
_entity.id
_entity.type
_entity.pdbx_description
1 polymer ?
#
loop_
_entity_poly.entity_id
_entity_poly.type
_entity_poly.pdbx_seq_one_letter_code
_entity_poly.pdbx_strand_id
1 'polypeptide(L)' 'MNTKQLIDTALKLPPDERFALIDELLHSLDRPDPDLDRVWIEEAERRLGAYRSGRIQGIPAEDVVGPF' A
#
# COMPACT_ATOMS: atom_id res chain seq x y z
N MET A 1 -14.74 -23.76 -10.29
CA MET A 1 -15.58 -22.56 -10.05
C MET A 1 -14.86 -21.37 -10.66
N ASN A 2 -15.51 -20.56 -11.49
CA ASN A 2 -14.89 -19.39 -12.11
C ASN A 2 -15.11 -18.12 -11.25
N THR A 3 -14.43 -17.03 -11.57
CA THR A 3 -14.52 -15.75 -10.81
C THR A 3 -15.96 -15.24 -10.71
N LYS A 4 -16.75 -15.39 -11.77
CA LYS A 4 -18.16 -14.96 -11.78
C LYS A 4 -18.99 -15.75 -10.77
N GLN A 5 -18.84 -17.07 -10.74
CA GLN A 5 -19.52 -17.95 -9.78
C GLN A 5 -19.10 -17.67 -8.33
N LEU A 6 -17.84 -17.29 -8.09
CA LEU A 6 -17.34 -16.87 -6.78
C LEU A 6 -17.99 -15.57 -6.32
N ILE A 7 -18.05 -14.57 -7.19
CA ILE A 7 -18.71 -13.28 -6.90
C ILE A 7 -20.19 -13.51 -6.59
N ASP A 8 -20.90 -14.28 -7.42
CA ASP A 8 -22.32 -14.59 -7.21
C ASP A 8 -22.57 -15.32 -5.87
N THR A 9 -21.58 -16.05 -5.37
CA THR A 9 -21.64 -16.73 -4.07
C THR A 9 -21.34 -15.77 -2.93
N ALA A 10 -20.28 -14.96 -3.05
CA ALA A 10 -19.91 -13.95 -2.06
C ALA A 10 -21.00 -12.89 -1.85
N LEU A 11 -21.70 -12.50 -2.92
CA LEU A 11 -22.79 -11.52 -2.83
C LEU A 11 -24.02 -12.03 -2.06
N LYS A 12 -24.16 -13.34 -1.85
CA LYS A 12 -25.24 -13.95 -1.03
C LYS A 12 -24.94 -13.92 0.46
N LEU A 13 -23.69 -13.63 0.85
CA LEU A 13 -23.31 -13.53 2.26
C LEU A 13 -23.92 -12.28 2.90
N PRO A 14 -24.23 -12.32 4.20
CA PRO A 14 -24.53 -11.13 5.00
C PRO A 14 -23.44 -10.04 4.87
N PRO A 15 -23.78 -8.75 5.06
CA PRO A 15 -22.82 -7.66 4.91
C PRO A 15 -21.51 -7.82 5.72
N ASP A 16 -21.60 -8.27 6.96
CA ASP A 16 -20.47 -8.53 7.86
C ASP A 16 -19.55 -9.65 7.36
N GLU A 17 -20.12 -10.77 6.90
CA GLU A 17 -19.35 -11.86 6.30
C GLU A 17 -18.68 -11.44 4.98
N ARG A 18 -19.32 -10.59 4.18
CA ARG A 18 -18.68 -10.02 2.99
C ARG A 18 -17.50 -9.13 3.35
N PHE A 19 -17.62 -8.32 4.40
CA PHE A 19 -16.51 -7.51 4.89
C PHE A 19 -15.34 -8.40 5.34
N ALA A 20 -15.61 -9.46 6.11
CA ALA A 20 -14.58 -10.41 6.54
C ALA A 20 -13.89 -11.07 5.34
N LEU A 21 -14.64 -11.48 4.31
CA LEU A 21 -14.08 -12.05 3.08
C LEU A 21 -13.21 -11.05 2.32
N ILE A 22 -13.64 -9.79 2.20
CA ILE A 22 -12.86 -8.74 1.56
C ILE A 22 -11.55 -8.53 2.32
N ASP A 23 -11.60 -8.49 3.64
CA ASP A 23 -10.43 -8.28 4.49
C ASP A 23 -9.39 -9.40 4.28
N GLU A 24 -9.80 -10.66 4.33
CA GLU A 24 -8.91 -11.81 4.06
C GLU A 24 -8.32 -11.76 2.64
N LEU A 25 -9.11 -11.38 1.63
CA LEU A 25 -8.63 -11.21 0.26
C LEU A 25 -7.59 -10.09 0.17
N LEU A 26 -7.82 -8.95 0.83
CA LEU A 26 -6.86 -7.85 0.88
C LEU A 26 -5.55 -8.27 1.56
N HIS A 27 -5.63 -8.93 2.73
CA HIS A 27 -4.45 -9.47 3.41
C HIS A 27 -3.69 -10.47 2.54
N SER A 28 -4.38 -11.24 1.69
CA SER A 28 -3.72 -12.18 0.78
C SER A 28 -2.86 -11.49 -0.30
N LEU A 29 -3.18 -10.24 -0.62
CA LEU A 29 -2.48 -9.39 -1.59
C LEU A 29 -1.36 -8.58 -0.92
N ASP A 30 -1.50 -8.27 0.37
CA ASP A 30 -0.51 -7.55 1.17
C ASP A 30 0.61 -8.48 1.66
N ARG A 31 1.29 -9.13 0.71
CA ARG A 31 2.43 -9.98 1.00
C ARG A 31 3.71 -9.13 0.95
N PRO A 32 4.48 -9.07 2.05
CA PRO A 32 5.78 -8.44 2.04
C PRO A 32 6.64 -9.07 0.94
N ASP A 33 7.23 -8.23 0.09
CA ASP A 33 8.20 -8.63 -0.91
C ASP A 33 9.58 -8.10 -0.45
N PRO A 34 10.44 -8.98 0.09
CA PRO A 34 11.73 -8.56 0.61
C PRO A 34 12.64 -7.89 -0.42
N ASP A 35 12.49 -8.23 -1.72
CA ASP A 35 13.26 -7.60 -2.78
C ASP A 35 12.76 -6.19 -3.06
N LEU A 36 11.43 -5.99 -3.01
CA LEU A 36 10.82 -4.67 -3.09
C LEU A 36 11.25 -3.81 -1.89
N ASP A 37 11.18 -4.35 -0.68
CA ASP A 37 11.58 -3.66 0.56
C ASP A 37 13.04 -3.20 0.48
N ARG A 38 13.94 -4.06 0.00
CA ARG A 38 15.35 -3.71 -0.21
C ARG A 38 15.51 -2.53 -1.18
N VAL A 39 14.82 -2.55 -2.32
CA VAL A 39 14.88 -1.47 -3.32
C VAL A 39 14.34 -0.14 -2.74
N TRP A 40 13.27 -0.20 -1.94
CA TRP A 40 12.73 0.97 -1.25
C TRP A 40 13.69 1.55 -0.23
N ILE A 41 14.36 0.72 0.57
CA ILE A 41 15.36 1.15 1.55
C ILE A 41 16.52 1.86 0.84
N GLU A 42 17.06 1.25 -0.22
CA GLU A 42 18.15 1.83 -1.00
C GLU A 42 17.79 3.21 -1.59
N GLU A 43 16.55 3.37 -2.08
CA GLU A 43 16.06 4.66 -2.60
C GLU A 43 15.86 5.69 -1.48
N ALA A 44 15.30 5.28 -0.34
CA ALA A 44 15.08 6.17 0.80
C ALA A 44 16.40 6.73 1.32
N GLU A 45 17.42 5.87 1.50
CA GLU A 45 18.76 6.27 1.95
C GLU A 45 19.44 7.21 0.95
N ARG A 46 19.35 6.89 -0.34
CA ARG A 46 19.89 7.73 -1.43
C ARG A 46 19.27 9.12 -1.43
N ARG A 47 17.94 9.22 -1.35
CA ARG A 47 17.23 10.52 -1.30
C ARG A 47 17.58 11.30 -0.04
N LEU A 48 17.60 10.64 1.11
CA LEU A 48 17.94 11.28 2.37
C LEU A 48 19.38 11.83 2.37
N GLY A 49 20.33 11.07 1.82
CA GLY A 49 21.72 11.51 1.66
C GLY A 49 21.85 12.73 0.76
N ALA A 50 21.15 12.75 -0.39
CA ALA A 50 21.15 13.90 -1.30
C ALA A 50 20.52 15.15 -0.66
N TYR A 51 19.45 14.98 0.13
CA TYR A 51 18.82 16.08 0.85
C TYR A 51 19.76 16.66 1.91
N ARG A 52 20.36 15.80 2.76
CA ARG A 52 21.30 16.21 3.80
C ARG A 52 22.56 16.89 3.25
N SER A 53 23.00 16.51 2.05
CA SER A 53 24.13 17.16 1.39
C SER A 53 23.76 18.42 0.60
N GLY A 54 22.49 18.85 0.62
CA GLY A 54 22.01 20.01 -0.13
C GLY A 54 21.96 19.82 -1.65
N ARG A 55 22.07 18.59 -2.16
CA ARG A 55 21.98 18.29 -3.61
C ARG A 55 20.54 18.32 -4.12
N ILE A 56 19.57 18.10 -3.23
CA ILE A 56 18.14 18.22 -3.51
C ILE A 56 17.46 19.04 -2.42
N GLN A 57 16.38 19.74 -2.78
CA GLN A 57 15.51 20.44 -1.83
C GLN A 57 14.28 19.60 -1.52
N GLY A 58 13.84 19.64 -0.26
CA GLY A 58 12.57 19.07 0.16
C GLY A 58 11.41 19.99 -0.23
N ILE A 59 10.20 19.43 -0.21
CA ILE A 59 8.96 20.19 -0.35
C ILE A 59 8.44 20.46 1.08
N PRO A 60 8.00 21.69 1.41
CA PRO A 60 7.33 21.97 2.67
C PRO A 60 6.18 20.99 2.95
N ALA A 61 6.01 20.57 4.20
CA ALA A 61 4.98 19.60 4.54
C ALA A 61 3.56 20.12 4.25
N GLU A 62 3.33 21.42 4.47
CA GLU A 62 2.06 22.10 4.17
C GLU A 62 1.62 21.98 2.71
N ASP A 63 2.58 21.94 1.78
CA ASP A 63 2.31 21.79 0.35
C ASP A 63 1.97 20.33 -0.06
N VAL A 64 2.25 19.35 0.82
CA VAL A 64 2.06 17.92 0.56
C VAL A 64 0.85 17.36 1.30
N VAL A 65 0.77 17.61 2.62
CA VAL A 65 -0.29 17.06 3.48
C VAL A 65 -1.37 18.08 3.84
N GLY A 66 -1.20 19.33 3.44
CA GLY A 66 -2.09 20.44 3.78
C GLY A 66 -1.70 21.15 5.08
N PRO A 67 -2.38 22.26 5.40
CA PRO A 67 -2.14 23.01 6.63
C PRO A 67 -2.51 22.20 7.88
N PHE A 68 -1.73 22.39 8.94
CA PHE A 68 -1.98 21.84 10.27
C PHE A 68 -2.86 22.79 11.10
#